data_AF-A0A2G5K3D0-F1
#
_entry.id   AF-A0A2G5K3D0-F1
#
_cell.length_a   1.000
_cell.length_b   1.000
_cell.length_c   1.000
_cell.angle_alpha   90.00
_cell.angle_beta   90.00
_cell.angle_gamma   90.00
#
_symmetry.space_group_name_H-M   'P 1'
#
loop_
_entity.id
_entity.type
_entity.pdbx_description
1 polymer ?
#
loop_
_entity_poly.entity_id
_entity_poly.type
_entity_poly.pdbx_seq_one_letter_code
_entity_poly.pdbx_strand_id
1 'polypeptide(L)'
;MIKSFFGTIFRWLGFAFCAGVSFGALVFAINKLYSAIQADIDVSLMIEAGLGLGIAGFMGWNAMQLFTSRFFHKTVEKVSKPSTNTSRPKPDRHKSTPKTTTNSKFKSIAIDGSNVFLRRDPNLLVLHMMVVSLLEMGHEVHVFFDANIYYVMQDSGIVFSGNGNHHNQIAEAFGIPATDITIVPGGSQADHFILPFADKPNGVVVTNDRFSEFSDEFPWVTHKKRLAKFDVVQNHLLIPRFNMKVELV
;
A
#
# COMPACT_ATOMS: atom_id res chain seq x y z
N MET A 1 24.91 -2.15 3.47
CA MET A 1 25.31 -1.16 2.45
C MET A 1 25.30 -1.75 1.04
N ILE A 2 25.90 -2.92 0.79
CA ILE A 2 25.95 -3.57 -0.54
C ILE A 2 24.55 -3.97 -1.07
N LYS A 3 23.67 -4.53 -0.23
CA LYS A 3 22.32 -4.97 -0.66
C LYS A 3 21.39 -3.83 -1.13
N SER A 4 21.47 -2.63 -0.54
CA SER A 4 20.62 -1.50 -0.99
C SER A 4 21.14 -0.86 -2.27
N PHE A 5 22.46 -0.93 -2.52
CA PHE A 5 23.07 -0.44 -3.76
C PHE A 5 22.62 -1.28 -4.97
N PHE A 6 22.68 -2.62 -4.85
CA PHE A 6 22.23 -3.53 -5.90
C PHE A 6 20.72 -3.41 -6.19
N GLY A 7 19.89 -3.27 -5.15
CA GLY A 7 18.45 -3.08 -5.33
C GLY A 7 18.09 -1.78 -6.06
N THR A 8 18.87 -0.71 -5.84
CA THR A 8 18.66 0.57 -6.52
C THR A 8 19.09 0.49 -7.99
N ILE A 9 20.21 -0.17 -8.29
CA ILE A 9 20.68 -0.38 -9.67
C ILE A 9 19.71 -1.25 -10.47
N PHE A 10 19.24 -2.35 -9.90
CA PHE A 10 18.33 -3.26 -10.59
C PHE A 10 17.00 -2.58 -10.96
N ARG A 11 16.48 -1.72 -10.08
CA ARG A 11 15.26 -0.93 -10.34
C ARG A 11 15.47 0.12 -11.42
N TRP A 12 16.64 0.74 -11.48
CA TRP A 12 16.98 1.66 -12.56
C TRP A 12 17.12 0.97 -13.91
N LEU A 13 17.73 -0.21 -13.93
CA LEU A 13 17.81 -1.04 -15.13
C LEU A 13 16.41 -1.46 -15.58
N GLY A 14 15.54 -1.86 -14.65
CA GLY A 14 14.13 -2.17 -14.94
C GLY A 14 13.36 -0.97 -15.48
N PHE A 15 13.51 0.21 -14.86
CA PHE A 15 12.89 1.45 -15.33
C PHE A 15 13.35 1.81 -16.74
N ALA A 16 14.68 1.83 -16.97
CA ALA A 16 15.25 2.17 -18.26
C ALA A 16 14.81 1.18 -19.36
N PHE A 17 14.73 -0.11 -19.03
CA PHE A 17 14.22 -1.14 -19.92
C PHE A 17 12.75 -0.89 -20.27
N CYS A 18 11.87 -0.78 -19.28
CA CYS A 18 10.43 -0.57 -19.52
C CYS A 18 10.16 0.73 -20.28
N ALA A 19 10.81 1.84 -19.89
CA ALA A 19 10.67 3.12 -20.57
C ALA A 19 11.18 3.05 -22.02
N GLY A 20 12.32 2.39 -22.26
CA GLY A 20 12.88 2.19 -23.59
C GLY A 20 11.99 1.35 -24.50
N VAL A 21 11.49 0.22 -24.00
CA VAL A 21 10.56 -0.65 -24.76
C VAL A 21 9.24 0.09 -25.04
N SER A 22 8.71 0.81 -24.05
CA SER A 22 7.49 1.61 -24.22
C SER A 22 7.64 2.65 -25.33
N PHE A 23 8.73 3.43 -25.29
CA PHE A 23 9.02 4.44 -26.31
C PHE A 23 9.21 3.83 -27.70
N GLY A 24 9.97 2.73 -27.80
CA GLY A 24 10.19 2.02 -29.06
C GLY A 24 8.90 1.48 -29.67
N ALA A 25 8.03 0.87 -28.85
CA ALA A 25 6.73 0.37 -29.29
C ALA A 25 5.79 1.50 -29.75
N LEU A 26 5.83 2.66 -29.08
CA LEU A 26 5.07 3.84 -29.48
C LEU A 26 5.52 4.37 -30.85
N VAL A 27 6.84 4.50 -31.06
CA VAL A 27 7.40 4.94 -32.34
C VAL A 27 7.05 3.95 -33.46
N PHE A 28 7.15 2.65 -33.20
CA PHE A 28 6.74 1.60 -34.13
C PHE A 28 5.25 1.73 -34.51
N ALA A 29 4.37 1.89 -33.51
CA ALA A 29 2.94 2.03 -33.75
C ALA A 29 2.59 3.27 -34.58
N ILE A 30 3.22 4.42 -34.28
CA ILE A 30 3.04 5.65 -35.06
C ILE A 30 3.48 5.45 -36.51
N ASN A 31 4.64 4.81 -36.74
CA ASN A 31 5.12 4.55 -38.09
C ASN A 31 4.17 3.63 -38.87
N LYS A 32 3.66 2.56 -38.24
CA LYS A 32 2.70 1.65 -38.86
C LYS A 32 1.36 2.32 -39.16
N LEU A 33 0.87 3.16 -38.25
CA LEU A 33 -0.32 3.95 -38.45
C LEU A 33 -0.16 4.92 -39.63
N TYR A 34 1.00 5.57 -39.73
CA TYR A 34 1.32 6.46 -40.85
C TYR A 34 1.36 5.71 -42.19
N SER A 35 2.02 4.54 -42.25
CA SER A 35 2.02 3.69 -43.44
C SER A 35 0.63 3.18 -43.82
N ALA A 36 -0.21 2.83 -42.83
CA ALA A 36 -1.58 2.38 -43.07
C ALA A 36 -2.42 3.47 -43.75
N ILE A 37 -2.27 4.73 -43.29
CA ILE A 37 -2.98 5.89 -43.87
C ILE A 37 -2.53 6.16 -45.31
N GLN A 38 -1.24 6.02 -45.60
CA GLN A 38 -0.72 6.20 -46.97
C GLN A 38 -1.17 5.10 -47.93
N ALA A 39 -1.46 3.90 -47.41
CA ALA A 39 -1.86 2.74 -48.18
C ALA A 39 -3.40 2.57 -48.30
N ASP A 40 -4.17 3.65 -48.09
CA ASP A 40 -5.65 3.62 -48.12
C ASP A 40 -6.26 2.67 -47.06
N ILE A 41 -5.80 2.81 -45.81
CA ILE A 41 -6.29 2.09 -44.63
C ILE A 41 -6.05 0.58 -44.74
N ASP A 42 -4.78 0.20 -44.84
CA ASP A 42 -4.38 -1.20 -44.72
C ASP A 42 -4.66 -1.73 -43.29
N VAL A 43 -5.61 -2.66 -43.20
CA VAL A 43 -6.07 -3.27 -41.94
C VAL A 43 -4.96 -4.03 -41.22
N SER A 44 -4.03 -4.65 -41.96
CA SER A 44 -2.91 -5.38 -41.34
C SER A 44 -1.98 -4.42 -40.61
N LEU A 45 -1.65 -3.29 -41.25
CA LEU A 45 -0.82 -2.25 -40.64
C LEU A 45 -1.51 -1.58 -39.44
N MET A 46 -2.85 -1.45 -39.48
CA MET A 46 -3.64 -0.97 -38.33
C MET A 46 -3.58 -1.92 -37.13
N ILE A 47 -3.66 -3.23 -37.36
CA ILE A 47 -3.55 -4.25 -36.29
C ILE A 47 -2.16 -4.21 -35.66
N GLU A 48 -1.11 -4.14 -36.47
CA GLU A 48 0.27 -4.00 -35.97
C GLU A 48 0.46 -2.72 -35.15
N ALA A 49 -0.11 -1.60 -35.59
CA ALA A 49 -0.11 -0.36 -34.83
C ALA A 49 -0.83 -0.50 -33.48
N GLY A 50 -1.98 -1.17 -33.46
CA GLY A 50 -2.73 -1.46 -32.24
C GLY A 50 -1.94 -2.29 -31.24
N LEU A 51 -1.24 -3.34 -31.69
CA LEU A 51 -0.36 -4.14 -30.85
C LEU A 51 0.78 -3.31 -30.28
N GLY A 52 1.40 -2.45 -31.10
CA GLY A 52 2.44 -1.52 -30.64
C GLY A 52 1.95 -0.56 -29.56
N LEU A 53 0.75 0.01 -29.70
CA LEU A 53 0.13 0.86 -28.67
C LEU A 53 -0.15 0.10 -27.37
N GLY A 54 -0.62 -1.14 -27.46
CA GLY A 54 -0.85 -2.00 -26.29
C GLY A 54 0.43 -2.27 -25.50
N ILE A 55 1.52 -2.64 -26.20
CA ILE A 55 2.83 -2.85 -25.59
C ILE A 55 3.36 -1.53 -24.98
N ALA A 56 3.22 -0.42 -25.69
CA ALA A 56 3.65 0.89 -25.23
C ALA A 56 2.96 1.30 -23.92
N GLY A 57 1.64 1.15 -23.86
CA GLY A 57 0.83 1.44 -22.66
C GLY A 57 1.21 0.56 -21.47
N PHE A 58 1.29 -0.76 -21.68
CA PHE A 58 1.64 -1.71 -20.62
C PHE A 58 3.04 -1.45 -20.06
N MET A 59 4.04 -1.27 -20.92
CA MET A 59 5.42 -1.02 -20.48
C MET A 59 5.60 0.39 -19.88
N GLY A 60 4.85 1.38 -20.39
CA GLY A 60 4.83 2.74 -19.85
C GLY A 60 4.26 2.79 -18.44
N TRP A 61 3.17 2.04 -18.19
CA TRP A 61 2.61 1.87 -16.85
C TRP A 61 3.61 1.24 -15.87
N ASN A 62 4.29 0.15 -16.28
CA ASN A 62 5.33 -0.49 -15.46
C ASN A 62 6.52 0.44 -15.18
N ALA A 63 6.95 1.24 -16.15
CA ALA A 63 7.99 2.26 -15.94
C ALA A 63 7.53 3.33 -14.94
N MET A 64 6.27 3.77 -15.01
CA MET A 64 5.71 4.74 -14.07
C MET A 64 5.72 4.22 -12.64
N GLN A 65 5.34 2.95 -12.43
CA GLN A 65 5.36 2.32 -11.09
C GLN A 65 6.78 2.25 -10.50
N LEU A 66 7.77 1.94 -11.33
CA LEU A 66 9.17 1.94 -10.91
C LEU A 66 9.68 3.36 -10.59
N PHE A 67 9.15 4.39 -11.23
CA PHE A 67 9.55 5.78 -11.02
C PHE A 67 8.88 6.43 -9.79
N THR A 68 7.57 6.25 -9.59
CA THR A 68 6.80 6.84 -8.49
C THR A 68 7.26 6.37 -7.11
N SER A 69 7.78 5.13 -7.05
CA SER A 69 8.41 4.55 -5.85
C SER A 69 9.62 5.35 -5.31
N ARG A 70 10.10 6.36 -6.05
CA ARG A 70 11.20 7.25 -5.67
C ARG A 70 10.78 8.55 -4.98
N PHE A 71 9.56 9.04 -5.23
CA PHE A 71 9.10 10.31 -4.68
C PHE A 71 8.55 10.18 -3.25
N PHE A 72 7.99 9.02 -2.89
CA PHE A 72 7.45 8.81 -1.54
C PHE A 72 8.52 8.42 -0.50
N HIS A 73 9.69 7.91 -0.92
CA HIS A 73 10.73 7.49 0.03
C HIS A 73 11.63 8.62 0.53
N LYS A 74 11.70 9.77 -0.19
CA LYS A 74 12.65 10.85 0.13
C LYS A 74 12.14 11.80 1.22
N THR A 75 10.85 11.79 1.52
CA THR A 75 10.23 12.68 2.52
C THR A 75 10.32 12.10 3.94
N VAL A 76 10.43 10.77 4.07
CA VAL A 76 10.43 10.07 5.38
C VAL A 76 11.82 10.03 6.02
N GLU A 77 12.90 9.93 5.23
CA GLU A 77 14.25 9.75 5.77
C GLU A 77 14.82 10.99 6.50
N LYS A 78 14.19 12.17 6.33
CA LYS A 78 14.66 13.41 6.98
C LYS A 78 14.09 13.62 8.40
N VAL A 79 13.11 12.81 8.83
CA VAL A 79 12.42 13.01 10.14
C VAL A 79 12.87 12.00 11.21
N SER A 80 13.52 10.90 10.85
CA SER A 80 13.83 9.81 11.79
C SER A 80 15.33 9.51 11.92
N LYS A 81 16.14 10.48 12.36
CA LYS A 81 17.42 10.15 13.01
C LYS A 81 17.27 10.31 14.52
N PRO A 82 17.34 9.24 15.32
CA PRO A 82 17.39 9.34 16.77
C PRO A 82 18.74 9.93 17.18
N SER A 83 18.74 10.96 18.03
CA SER A 83 19.97 11.43 18.66
C SER A 83 20.46 10.36 19.64
N THR A 84 21.53 9.66 19.30
CA THR A 84 22.32 8.92 20.28
C THR A 84 23.05 9.94 21.14
N ASN A 85 22.58 10.14 22.38
CA ASN A 85 23.41 10.69 23.42
C ASN A 85 23.27 9.84 24.68
N THR A 86 24.28 8.98 24.87
CA THR A 86 24.51 8.21 26.08
C THR A 86 24.87 9.14 27.22
N SER A 87 24.00 9.25 28.22
CA SER A 87 24.40 9.49 29.62
C SER A 87 23.18 9.29 30.52
N ARG A 88 23.33 8.35 31.45
CA ARG A 88 22.40 8.11 32.55
C ARG A 88 22.65 9.15 33.64
N PRO A 89 21.60 9.77 34.21
CA PRO A 89 21.54 9.84 35.67
C PRO A 89 20.17 9.48 36.28
N LYS A 90 20.21 9.30 37.60
CA LYS A 90 19.20 8.82 38.59
C LYS A 90 17.84 9.58 38.57
N PRO A 91 16.80 9.03 39.22
CA PRO A 91 15.43 9.54 39.11
C PRO A 91 15.20 10.67 40.11
N ASP A 92 14.86 11.86 39.61
CA ASP A 92 14.28 12.93 40.43
C ASP A 92 12.86 13.26 40.00
N ARG A 93 12.03 13.27 41.03
CA ARG A 93 10.60 13.56 41.07
C ARG A 93 10.38 15.06 40.86
N HIS A 94 9.92 15.48 39.68
CA HIS A 94 9.22 16.77 39.55
C HIS A 94 8.31 16.87 38.31
N LYS A 95 7.06 17.28 38.57
CA LYS A 95 6.00 17.82 37.70
C LYS A 95 6.29 17.82 36.19
N SER A 96 5.62 16.92 35.45
CA SER A 96 5.46 17.06 34.00
C SER A 96 4.44 18.17 33.70
N THR A 97 4.95 19.29 33.20
CA THR A 97 4.19 20.29 32.45
C THR A 97 3.59 19.68 31.18
N PRO A 98 2.45 20.20 30.69
CA PRO A 98 1.72 19.61 29.57
C PRO A 98 2.54 19.75 28.28
N LYS A 99 2.92 18.61 27.69
CA LYS A 99 3.59 18.57 26.39
C LYS A 99 2.65 19.16 25.32
N THR A 100 3.16 20.20 24.68
CA THR A 100 2.61 20.95 23.56
C THR A 100 1.97 20.02 22.53
N THR A 101 0.66 20.15 22.37
CA THR A 101 -0.16 19.51 21.35
C THR A 101 0.17 20.10 19.98
N THR A 102 1.12 19.51 19.26
CA THR A 102 1.15 19.67 17.80
C THR A 102 -0.08 18.96 17.26
N ASN A 103 -1.06 19.75 16.83
CA ASN A 103 -2.31 19.29 16.25
C ASN A 103 -2.01 18.68 14.88
N SER A 104 -1.50 17.44 14.86
CA SER A 104 -1.28 16.69 13.64
C SER A 104 -2.63 16.43 12.99
N LYS A 105 -2.94 17.18 11.93
CA LYS A 105 -4.09 16.95 11.06
C LYS A 105 -4.10 15.51 10.50
N PHE A 106 -2.93 14.89 10.42
CA PHE A 106 -2.74 13.54 9.88
C PHE A 106 -2.80 12.50 10.98
N LYS A 107 -3.52 11.42 10.69
CA LYS A 107 -3.66 10.26 11.56
C LYS A 107 -2.75 9.17 11.03
N SER A 108 -2.13 8.43 11.93
CA SER A 108 -1.53 7.15 11.57
C SER A 108 -2.57 6.05 11.74
N ILE A 109 -2.76 5.29 10.68
CA ILE A 109 -3.84 4.33 10.51
C ILE A 109 -3.22 2.95 10.37
N ALA A 110 -3.54 2.06 11.29
CA ALA A 110 -3.38 0.63 11.08
C ALA A 110 -4.63 0.09 10.38
N ILE A 111 -4.44 -0.74 9.37
CA ILE A 111 -5.52 -1.48 8.74
C ILE A 111 -5.34 -2.95 9.05
N ASP A 112 -6.40 -3.57 9.54
CA ASP A 112 -6.52 -5.02 9.63
C ASP A 112 -6.85 -5.56 8.24
N GLY A 113 -5.79 -5.92 7.51
CA GLY A 113 -5.86 -6.35 6.12
C GLY A 113 -6.63 -7.65 5.95
N SER A 114 -6.51 -8.59 6.90
CA SER A 114 -7.29 -9.83 6.89
C SER A 114 -8.79 -9.55 7.01
N ASN A 115 -9.19 -8.72 7.98
CA ASN A 115 -10.60 -8.36 8.20
C ASN A 115 -11.21 -7.61 7.01
N VAL A 116 -10.44 -6.71 6.39
CA VAL A 116 -10.88 -5.97 5.19
C VAL A 116 -10.98 -6.88 3.98
N PHE A 117 -9.93 -7.65 3.70
CA PHE A 117 -9.86 -8.54 2.53
C PHE A 117 -10.98 -9.59 2.56
N LEU A 118 -11.23 -10.19 3.73
CA LEU A 118 -12.19 -11.29 3.91
C LEU A 118 -13.61 -10.80 4.18
N ARG A 119 -13.88 -9.50 4.08
CA ARG A 119 -15.20 -8.97 4.42
C ARG A 119 -16.26 -9.43 3.41
N ARG A 120 -17.10 -10.38 3.85
CA ARG A 120 -18.12 -11.08 3.05
C ARG A 120 -17.47 -12.03 2.04
N ASP A 121 -16.83 -11.48 1.02
CA ASP A 121 -16.14 -12.21 -0.04
C ASP A 121 -14.72 -11.67 -0.21
N PRO A 122 -13.70 -12.53 -0.35
CA PRO A 122 -12.32 -12.12 -0.61
C PRO A 122 -12.21 -11.15 -1.81
N ASN A 123 -11.77 -9.91 -1.55
CA ASN A 123 -11.72 -8.88 -2.58
C ASN A 123 -10.50 -7.96 -2.44
N LEU A 124 -9.59 -8.03 -3.42
CA LEU A 124 -8.37 -7.21 -3.48
C LEU A 124 -8.67 -5.71 -3.61
N LEU A 125 -9.68 -5.37 -4.42
CA LEU A 125 -10.01 -3.99 -4.78
C LEU A 125 -10.46 -3.20 -3.55
N VAL A 126 -11.19 -3.82 -2.62
CA VAL A 126 -11.67 -3.16 -1.39
C VAL A 126 -10.50 -2.62 -0.57
N LEU A 127 -9.50 -3.47 -0.30
CA LEU A 127 -8.34 -3.06 0.48
C LEU A 127 -7.45 -2.07 -0.29
N HIS A 128 -7.27 -2.28 -1.60
CA HIS A 128 -6.53 -1.36 -2.46
C HIS A 128 -7.14 0.05 -2.42
N MET A 129 -8.44 0.16 -2.73
CA MET A 129 -9.16 1.44 -2.75
C MET A 129 -9.20 2.10 -1.37
N MET A 130 -9.28 1.31 -0.30
CA MET A 130 -9.17 1.81 1.07
C MET A 130 -7.82 2.50 1.31
N VAL A 131 -6.72 1.83 0.98
CA VAL A 131 -5.37 2.34 1.21
C VAL A 131 -5.12 3.59 0.37
N VAL A 132 -5.42 3.54 -0.93
CA VAL A 132 -5.26 4.68 -1.84
C VAL A 132 -6.04 5.90 -1.34
N SER A 133 -7.32 5.72 -1.00
CA SER A 133 -8.17 6.83 -0.55
C SER A 133 -7.67 7.47 0.75
N LEU A 134 -7.19 6.66 1.70
CA LEU A 134 -6.66 7.17 2.97
C LEU A 134 -5.31 7.89 2.77
N LEU A 135 -4.46 7.40 1.87
CA LEU A 135 -3.21 8.06 1.50
C LEU A 135 -3.48 9.41 0.78
N GLU A 136 -4.46 9.46 -0.12
CA GLU A 136 -4.89 10.69 -0.81
C GLU A 136 -5.44 11.75 0.15
N MET A 137 -6.07 11.33 1.25
CA MET A 137 -6.47 12.21 2.36
C MET A 137 -5.28 12.69 3.23
N GLY A 138 -4.06 12.24 2.92
CA GLY A 138 -2.82 12.59 3.61
C GLY A 138 -2.54 11.79 4.88
N HIS A 139 -3.25 10.68 5.11
CA HIS A 139 -3.00 9.84 6.27
C HIS A 139 -1.76 8.95 6.06
N GLU A 140 -1.11 8.57 7.16
CA GLU A 140 -0.08 7.53 7.14
C GLU A 140 -0.79 6.19 7.34
N VAL A 141 -0.63 5.27 6.39
CA VAL A 141 -1.35 3.99 6.38
C VAL A 141 -0.36 2.84 6.46
N HIS A 142 -0.65 1.86 7.30
CA HIS A 142 0.09 0.60 7.36
C HIS A 142 -0.90 -0.55 7.50
N VAL A 143 -0.72 -1.60 6.70
CA VAL A 143 -1.61 -2.76 6.64
C VAL A 143 -0.95 -3.95 7.34
N PHE A 144 -1.71 -4.63 8.19
CA PHE A 144 -1.29 -5.85 8.86
C PHE A 144 -2.13 -7.02 8.39
N PHE A 145 -1.49 -8.15 8.14
CA PHE A 145 -2.17 -9.40 7.83
C PHE A 145 -1.74 -10.50 8.77
N ASP A 146 -2.64 -11.45 9.00
CA ASP A 146 -2.33 -12.70 9.69
C ASP A 146 -1.29 -13.51 8.93
N ALA A 147 -0.58 -14.38 9.65
CA ALA A 147 0.50 -15.17 9.08
C ALA A 147 0.04 -16.12 7.95
N ASN A 148 -1.24 -16.49 7.94
CA ASN A 148 -1.82 -17.42 6.98
C ASN A 148 -2.36 -16.72 5.71
N ILE A 149 -2.31 -15.40 5.62
CA ILE A 149 -2.98 -14.64 4.54
C ILE A 149 -2.60 -15.12 3.13
N TYR A 150 -1.35 -15.54 2.92
CA TYR A 150 -0.88 -16.03 1.63
C TYR A 150 -1.71 -17.22 1.13
N TYR A 151 -1.93 -18.19 2.01
CA TYR A 151 -2.71 -19.39 1.71
C TYR A 151 -4.18 -19.04 1.56
N VAL A 152 -4.70 -18.17 2.43
CA VAL A 152 -6.10 -17.72 2.34
C VAL A 152 -6.38 -17.05 0.99
N MET A 153 -5.46 -16.22 0.49
CA MET A 153 -5.58 -15.59 -0.84
C MET A 153 -5.53 -16.64 -1.95
N GLN A 154 -4.63 -17.62 -1.87
CA GLN A 154 -4.55 -18.71 -2.85
C GLN A 154 -5.83 -19.55 -2.88
N ASP A 155 -6.36 -19.92 -1.71
CA ASP A 155 -7.61 -20.67 -1.55
C ASP A 155 -8.82 -19.87 -2.05
N SER A 156 -8.73 -18.54 -2.01
CA SER A 156 -9.72 -17.62 -2.57
C SER A 156 -9.58 -17.45 -4.10
N GLY A 157 -8.69 -18.19 -4.75
CA GLY A 157 -8.48 -18.15 -6.19
C GLY A 157 -7.60 -17.00 -6.70
N ILE A 158 -6.90 -16.29 -5.81
CA ILE A 158 -5.97 -15.24 -6.21
C ILE A 158 -4.70 -15.89 -6.79
N VAL A 159 -4.42 -15.56 -8.06
CA VAL A 159 -3.19 -15.99 -8.74
C VAL A 159 -2.11 -14.95 -8.52
N PHE A 160 -1.02 -15.35 -7.86
CA PHE A 160 0.14 -14.50 -7.69
C PHE A 160 1.03 -14.53 -8.94
N SER A 161 1.38 -13.36 -9.48
CA SER A 161 2.37 -13.21 -10.53
C SER A 161 3.80 -13.21 -9.96
N GLY A 162 4.74 -13.74 -10.73
CA GLY A 162 6.17 -13.49 -10.53
C GLY A 162 6.93 -14.42 -9.56
N ASN A 163 8.26 -14.28 -9.60
CA ASN A 163 9.20 -14.93 -8.70
C ASN A 163 9.52 -13.98 -7.54
N GLY A 164 9.12 -14.34 -6.31
CA GLY A 164 9.32 -13.52 -5.12
C GLY A 164 8.99 -14.27 -3.84
N ASN A 165 9.26 -13.67 -2.68
CA ASN A 165 8.76 -14.22 -1.42
C ASN A 165 7.26 -13.89 -1.26
N HIS A 166 6.58 -14.59 -0.35
CA HIS A 166 5.14 -14.41 -0.12
C HIS A 166 4.77 -12.95 0.18
N HIS A 167 5.63 -12.22 0.90
CA HIS A 167 5.40 -10.81 1.26
C HIS A 167 5.32 -9.89 0.04
N ASN A 168 6.26 -10.01 -0.90
CA ASN A 168 6.24 -9.21 -2.11
C ASN A 168 5.07 -9.59 -3.02
N GLN A 169 4.74 -10.88 -3.12
CA GLN A 169 3.61 -11.35 -3.93
C GLN A 169 2.27 -10.83 -3.42
N ILE A 170 2.08 -10.80 -2.09
CA ILE A 170 0.89 -10.22 -1.46
C ILE A 170 0.83 -8.71 -1.71
N ALA A 171 1.95 -8.01 -1.51
CA ALA A 171 2.03 -6.57 -1.76
C ALA A 171 1.67 -6.21 -3.22
N GLU A 172 2.21 -6.97 -4.17
CA GLU A 172 1.91 -6.83 -5.60
C GLU A 172 0.43 -7.11 -5.90
N ALA A 173 -0.14 -8.19 -5.35
CA ALA A 173 -1.55 -8.54 -5.55
C ALA A 173 -2.50 -7.43 -5.10
N PHE A 174 -2.21 -6.77 -3.97
CA PHE A 174 -3.00 -5.63 -3.51
C PHE A 174 -2.60 -4.30 -4.15
N GLY A 175 -1.53 -4.23 -4.94
CA GLY A 175 -1.01 -2.97 -5.48
C GLY A 175 -0.57 -1.97 -4.40
N ILE A 176 -0.09 -2.46 -3.26
CA ILE A 176 0.37 -1.65 -2.11
C ILE A 176 1.88 -1.86 -1.95
N PRO A 177 2.67 -0.83 -1.63
CA PRO A 177 4.09 -1.00 -1.36
C PRO A 177 4.35 -2.01 -0.23
N ALA A 178 5.29 -2.93 -0.44
CA ALA A 178 5.64 -3.94 0.57
C ALA A 178 6.11 -3.32 1.91
N THR A 179 6.62 -2.08 1.89
CA THR A 179 7.01 -1.33 3.10
C THR A 179 5.83 -0.96 3.98
N ASP A 180 4.64 -0.86 3.40
CA ASP A 180 3.40 -0.43 4.06
C ASP A 180 2.55 -1.64 4.44
N ILE A 181 3.08 -2.86 4.25
CA ILE A 181 2.47 -4.12 4.62
C ILE A 181 3.36 -4.86 5.62
N THR A 182 2.73 -5.41 6.65
CA THR A 182 3.34 -6.42 7.52
C THR A 182 2.49 -7.67 7.53
N ILE A 183 3.09 -8.79 7.14
CA ILE A 183 2.56 -10.12 7.42
C ILE A 183 3.19 -10.57 8.72
N VAL A 184 2.38 -10.89 9.71
CA VAL A 184 2.90 -11.27 11.02
C VAL A 184 3.61 -12.63 10.98
N PRO A 185 4.54 -12.90 11.92
CA PRO A 185 5.20 -14.19 12.00
C PRO A 185 4.22 -15.36 12.19
N GLY A 186 4.60 -16.53 11.67
CA GLY A 186 3.84 -17.78 11.87
C GLY A 186 3.53 -18.05 13.33
N GLY A 187 2.28 -18.48 13.61
CA GLY A 187 1.81 -18.77 14.96
C GLY A 187 1.44 -17.54 15.79
N SER A 188 1.43 -16.34 15.20
CA SER A 188 0.95 -15.11 15.83
C SER A 188 -0.29 -14.56 15.09
N GLN A 189 -1.13 -13.82 15.82
CA GLN A 189 -2.27 -13.09 15.25
C GLN A 189 -1.89 -11.64 14.93
N ALA A 190 -2.53 -11.06 13.92
CA ALA A 190 -2.29 -9.67 13.51
C ALA A 190 -2.54 -8.66 14.64
N ASP A 191 -3.52 -8.93 15.50
CA ASP A 191 -3.98 -8.07 16.60
C ASP A 191 -2.84 -7.64 17.54
N HIS A 192 -1.93 -8.57 17.87
CA HIS A 192 -0.77 -8.33 18.70
C HIS A 192 0.23 -7.33 18.10
N PHE A 193 0.13 -7.02 16.81
CA PHE A 193 0.97 -6.07 16.10
C PHE A 193 0.20 -4.79 15.76
N ILE A 194 -1.08 -4.93 15.40
CA ILE A 194 -1.98 -3.82 15.09
C ILE A 194 -2.15 -2.90 16.30
N LEU A 195 -2.47 -3.45 17.48
CA LEU A 195 -2.80 -2.65 18.65
C LEU A 195 -1.61 -1.84 19.17
N PRO A 196 -0.38 -2.41 19.36
CA PRO A 196 0.78 -1.61 19.73
C PRO A 196 1.15 -0.55 18.69
N PHE A 197 1.06 -0.87 17.39
CA PHE A 197 1.34 0.10 16.34
C PHE A 197 0.37 1.29 16.42
N ALA A 198 -0.91 1.01 16.64
CA ALA A 198 -1.94 2.01 16.75
C ALA A 198 -1.91 2.75 18.08
N ASP A 199 -1.27 2.24 19.14
CA ASP A 199 -1.23 2.84 20.48
C ASP A 199 -0.29 4.05 20.63
N LYS A 200 -0.43 4.98 19.70
CA LYS A 200 0.20 6.30 19.72
C LYS A 200 -0.87 7.40 19.70
N PRO A 201 -0.56 8.64 20.08
CA PRO A 201 -1.52 9.74 19.99
C PRO A 201 -2.16 9.83 18.61
N ASN A 202 -3.49 9.95 18.55
CA ASN A 202 -4.30 10.00 17.33
C ASN A 202 -4.26 8.75 16.43
N GLY A 203 -3.67 7.65 16.86
CA GLY A 203 -3.69 6.38 16.12
C GLY A 203 -5.11 5.84 15.95
N VAL A 204 -5.40 5.29 14.77
CA VAL A 204 -6.69 4.71 14.41
C VAL A 204 -6.46 3.31 13.85
N VAL A 205 -7.36 2.38 14.15
CA VAL A 205 -7.40 1.05 13.51
C VAL A 205 -8.62 0.97 12.63
N VAL A 206 -8.48 0.58 11.37
CA VAL A 206 -9.60 0.18 10.51
C VAL A 206 -9.78 -1.32 10.65
N THR A 207 -10.88 -1.72 11.29
CA THR A 207 -11.29 -3.12 11.46
C THR A 207 -12.77 -3.17 11.87
N ASN A 208 -13.46 -4.25 11.53
CA ASN A 208 -14.77 -4.55 12.09
C ASN A 208 -14.71 -5.31 13.42
N ASP A 209 -13.55 -5.79 13.83
CA ASP A 209 -13.39 -6.50 15.10
C ASP A 209 -13.37 -5.54 16.30
N ARG A 210 -13.67 -6.10 17.47
CA ARG A 210 -13.85 -5.31 18.71
C ARG A 210 -12.63 -5.36 19.61
N PHE A 211 -11.73 -6.33 19.43
CA PHE A 211 -10.55 -6.55 20.28
C PHE A 211 -10.90 -6.55 21.78
N SER A 212 -12.02 -7.18 22.15
CA SER A 212 -12.53 -7.10 23.53
C SER A 212 -11.63 -7.83 24.52
N GLU A 213 -10.99 -8.90 24.07
CA GLU A 213 -9.98 -9.67 24.79
C GLU A 213 -8.70 -8.86 25.08
N PHE A 214 -8.45 -7.78 24.33
CA PHE A 214 -7.30 -6.91 24.50
C PHE A 214 -7.59 -5.67 25.34
N SER A 215 -8.79 -5.53 25.93
CA SER A 215 -9.20 -4.30 26.62
C SER A 215 -8.37 -3.99 27.86
N ASP A 216 -7.82 -5.00 28.53
CA ASP A 216 -7.02 -4.83 29.73
C ASP A 216 -5.65 -4.22 29.41
N GLU A 217 -5.04 -4.64 28.30
CA GLU A 217 -3.76 -4.13 27.82
C GLU A 217 -3.92 -2.82 27.04
N PHE A 218 -4.99 -2.71 26.24
CA PHE A 218 -5.29 -1.56 25.40
C PHE A 218 -6.68 -0.98 25.72
N PRO A 219 -6.90 -0.30 26.87
CA PRO A 219 -8.22 0.22 27.26
C PRO A 219 -8.86 1.18 26.26
N TRP A 220 -8.10 1.71 25.30
CA TRP A 220 -8.64 2.57 24.26
C TRP A 220 -9.51 1.85 23.23
N VAL A 221 -9.42 0.51 23.11
CA VAL A 221 -10.22 -0.27 22.14
C VAL A 221 -11.71 -0.26 22.49
N THR A 222 -12.06 -0.23 23.78
CA THR A 222 -13.43 -0.22 24.29
C THR A 222 -14.01 1.17 24.45
N HIS A 223 -13.16 2.17 24.72
CA HIS A 223 -13.62 3.47 25.20
C HIS A 223 -13.45 4.62 24.20
N LYS A 224 -12.81 4.39 23.05
CA LYS A 224 -12.47 5.49 22.14
C LYS A 224 -13.00 5.27 20.72
N LYS A 225 -13.40 6.38 20.11
CA LYS A 225 -13.57 6.58 18.67
C LYS A 225 -12.22 6.39 17.96
N ARG A 226 -11.52 5.28 18.11
CA ARG A 226 -10.23 4.95 17.48
C ARG A 226 -10.32 3.70 16.61
N LEU A 227 -11.35 2.87 16.79
CA LEU A 227 -11.72 1.86 15.82
C LEU A 227 -12.60 2.51 14.75
N ALA A 228 -12.17 2.40 13.49
CA ALA A 228 -12.90 2.83 12.31
C ALA A 228 -13.60 1.62 11.70
N LYS A 229 -14.93 1.63 11.70
CA LYS A 229 -15.73 0.60 11.04
C LYS A 229 -15.87 0.90 9.56
N PHE A 230 -16.03 -0.16 8.78
CA PHE A 230 -16.20 -0.08 7.34
C PHE A 230 -17.25 -1.09 6.87
N ASP A 231 -17.87 -0.82 5.72
CA ASP A 231 -18.73 -1.80 5.04
C ASP A 231 -18.66 -1.62 3.53
N VAL A 232 -19.07 -2.65 2.80
CA VAL A 232 -19.20 -2.63 1.35
C VAL A 232 -20.68 -2.80 0.99
N VAL A 233 -21.27 -1.78 0.38
CA VAL A 233 -22.70 -1.73 0.05
C VAL A 233 -22.87 -1.30 -1.40
N GLN A 234 -23.53 -2.12 -2.22
CA GLN A 234 -23.89 -1.77 -3.61
C GLN A 234 -22.71 -1.14 -4.37
N ASN A 235 -21.57 -1.81 -4.34
CA ASN A 235 -20.32 -1.38 -4.98
C ASN A 235 -19.62 -0.15 -4.39
N HIS A 236 -19.96 0.25 -3.17
CA HIS A 236 -19.27 1.34 -2.48
C HIS A 236 -18.60 0.85 -1.19
N LEU A 237 -17.33 1.19 -1.03
CA LEU A 237 -16.64 1.12 0.25
C LEU A 237 -17.00 2.35 1.08
N LEU A 238 -17.49 2.11 2.30
CA LEU A 238 -17.88 3.12 3.25
C LEU A 238 -16.96 3.06 4.48
N ILE A 239 -16.38 4.20 4.87
CA ILE A 239 -15.68 4.35 6.16
C ILE A 239 -16.16 5.64 6.82
N PRO A 240 -17.27 5.60 7.60
CA PRO A 240 -17.92 6.79 8.12
C PRO A 240 -17.00 7.71 8.94
N ARG A 241 -16.03 7.13 9.64
CA ARG A 241 -15.07 7.88 10.45
C ARG A 241 -14.24 8.90 9.66
N PHE A 242 -13.97 8.61 8.39
CA PHE A 242 -13.22 9.49 7.49
C PHE A 242 -14.13 10.24 6.52
N ASN A 243 -15.46 10.15 6.70
CA ASN A 243 -16.44 10.64 5.75
C ASN A 243 -16.17 10.10 4.33
N MET A 244 -15.73 8.84 4.26
CA MET A 244 -15.25 8.21 3.04
C MET A 244 -16.35 7.34 2.44
N LYS A 245 -16.67 7.59 1.19
CA LYS A 245 -17.52 6.77 0.32
C LYS A 245 -16.81 6.68 -1.03
N VAL A 246 -16.37 5.48 -1.39
CA VAL A 246 -15.54 5.23 -2.57
C VAL A 246 -16.24 4.18 -3.41
N GLU A 247 -16.44 4.49 -4.68
CA GLU A 247 -16.99 3.53 -5.64
C GLU A 247 -15.90 2.52 -6.03
N LEU A 248 -16.26 1.24 -6.06
CA LEU A 248 -15.37 0.13 -6.40
C LEU A 248 -15.49 -0.15 -7.91
N VAL A 249 -14.82 0.65 -8.74
CA VAL A 249 -14.82 0.51 -10.21
C VAL A 249 -13.56 -0.15 -10.74
#